data_AF-A0ABD5YXV4-F1
#
_entry.id   AF-A0ABD5YXV4-F1
#
_cell.length_a   1.000
_cell.length_b   1.000
_cell.length_c   1.000
_cell.angle_alpha   90.00
_cell.angle_beta   90.00
_cell.angle_gamma   90.00
#
_symmetry.space_group_name_H-M   'P 1'
#
loop_
_entity.id
_entity.type
_entity.pdbx_description
1 polymer ?
#
loop_
_entity_poly.entity_id
_entity_poly.type
_entity_poly.pdbx_seq_one_letter_code
_entity_poly.pdbx_strand_id
1 'polypeptide(L)' 'MTSTTRDEELVAAIKDASTPEERRKAVRELAKRNIERHQGVYDRLARK' A
#
# COMPACT_ATOMS: atom_id res chain seq x y z
N MET A 1 11.12 -2.84 13.65
CA MET A 1 11.68 -2.00 12.57
C MET A 1 11.41 -2.62 11.19
N THR A 2 10.16 -2.95 10.84
CA THR A 2 9.83 -3.80 9.68
C THR A 2 8.83 -3.18 8.68
N SER A 3 8.36 -1.95 8.92
CA SER A 3 7.35 -1.32 8.06
C SER A 3 7.95 -0.68 6.82
N THR A 4 9.11 -0.03 6.95
CA THR A 4 9.72 0.79 5.89
C THR A 4 10.20 -0.05 4.72
N THR A 5 10.82 -1.20 4.98
CA THR A 5 11.37 -2.08 3.95
C THR A 5 10.31 -2.63 3.00
N ARG A 6 9.14 -2.99 3.53
CA ARG A 6 8.09 -3.62 2.72
C ARG A 6 7.25 -2.64 1.91
N ASP A 7 7.16 -1.37 2.32
CA ASP A 7 6.57 -0.32 1.48
C ASP A 7 7.52 0.05 0.33
N GLU A 8 8.82 0.08 0.61
CA GLU A 8 9.87 0.27 -0.41
C GLU A 8 9.87 -0.87 -1.44
N GLU A 9 9.71 -2.12 -1.01
CA GLU A 9 9.55 -3.29 -1.89
C GLU A 9 8.34 -3.17 -2.81
N LEU A 10 7.19 -2.71 -2.30
CA LEU A 10 5.99 -2.54 -3.12
C LEU A 10 6.13 -1.38 -4.11
N VAL A 11 6.82 -0.30 -3.73
CA VAL A 11 7.15 0.81 -4.64
C VAL A 11 8.12 0.35 -5.73
N ALA A 12 9.12 -0.47 -5.40
CA ALA A 12 10.01 -1.09 -6.38
C ALA A 12 9.23 -1.98 -7.35
N ALA A 13 8.33 -2.83 -6.83
CA ALA A 13 7.46 -3.67 -7.67
C ALA A 13 6.56 -2.89 -8.63
N ILE A 14 6.11 -1.68 -8.25
CA ILE A 14 5.34 -0.79 -9.16
C ILE A 14 6.24 -0.26 -10.29
N LYS A 15 7.48 0.12 -9.97
CA LYS A 15 8.45 0.65 -10.94
C LYS A 15 8.93 -0.41 -11.91
N ASP A 16 9.18 -1.62 -11.41
CA ASP A 16 9.73 -2.75 -12.18
C ASP A 16 8.66 -3.56 -12.91
N ALA A 17 7.37 -3.29 -12.67
CA ALA A 17 6.25 -3.96 -13.32
C ALA A 17 6.32 -3.79 -14.86
N SER A 18 6.43 -4.93 -15.55
CA SER A 18 6.54 -5.01 -17.00
C SER A 18 5.18 -4.96 -17.70
N THR A 19 4.10 -5.27 -16.98
CA THR A 19 2.72 -5.22 -17.50
C THR A 19 1.81 -4.27 -16.71
N PRO A 20 0.75 -3.74 -17.33
CA PRO A 20 -0.26 -2.95 -16.62
C PRO A 20 -0.99 -3.73 -15.52
N GLU A 21 -1.15 -5.05 -15.67
CA GLU A 21 -1.76 -5.91 -14.64
C GLU A 21 -0.89 -6.06 -13.40
N GLU A 22 0.40 -6.33 -13.57
CA GLU A 22 1.36 -6.40 -12.47
C GLU A 22 1.44 -5.07 -11.72
N ARG A 23 1.48 -3.95 -12.46
CA ARG A 23 1.48 -2.61 -11.87
C ARG A 23 0.21 -2.36 -11.07
N ARG A 24 -0.96 -2.69 -11.63
CA ARG A 24 -2.26 -2.57 -10.93
C ARG A 24 -2.30 -3.41 -9.66
N LYS A 25 -1.74 -4.63 -9.69
CA LYS A 25 -1.65 -5.50 -8.51
C LYS A 25 -0.77 -4.88 -7.42
N ALA A 26 0.43 -4.42 -7.78
CA ALA A 26 1.36 -3.81 -6.81
C ALA A 26 0.80 -2.51 -6.19
N VAL A 27 0.13 -1.67 -6.99
CA VAL A 27 -0.56 -0.47 -6.48
C VAL A 27 -1.67 -0.82 -5.49
N ARG A 28 -2.48 -1.85 -5.76
CA ARG A 28 -3.55 -2.28 -4.84
C ARG A 28 -3.00 -2.77 -3.51
N GLU A 29 -1.92 -3.56 -3.54
CA GLU A 29 -1.27 -4.06 -2.32
C GLU A 29 -0.70 -2.92 -1.47
N LEU A 30 -0.06 -1.92 -2.10
CA LEU A 30 0.42 -0.73 -1.40
C LEU A 30 -0.73 0.09 -0.80
N ALA A 31 -1.80 0.29 -1.55
CA ALA A 31 -2.99 1.00 -1.07
C ALA A 31 -3.65 0.29 0.11
N LYS A 32 -3.78 -1.04 0.05
CA LYS A 32 -4.33 -1.85 1.14
C LYS A 32 -3.52 -1.70 2.42
N ARG A 33 -2.19 -1.79 2.35
CA ARG A 33 -1.33 -1.57 3.54
C ARG A 33 -1.45 -0.17 4.11
N ASN A 34 -1.52 0.85 3.26
CA ASN A 34 -1.72 2.22 3.74
C ASN A 34 -3.07 2.38 4.45
N ILE A 35 -4.12 1.76 3.94
CA ILE A 35 -5.43 1.75 4.60
C ILE A 35 -5.34 1.04 5.95
N GLU A 36 -4.76 -0.15 6.00
CA GLU A 36 -4.58 -0.93 7.24
C GLU A 36 -3.75 -0.17 8.29
N ARG A 37 -2.66 0.49 7.86
CA ARG A 37 -1.80 1.32 8.73
C ARG A 37 -2.56 2.47 9.36
N HIS A 38 -3.50 3.05 8.62
CA HIS A 38 -4.27 4.21 9.05
C HIS A 38 -5.71 3.87 9.44
N GLN A 39 -6.06 2.58 9.56
CA GLN A 39 -7.41 2.12 9.87
C GLN A 39 -7.96 2.78 11.13
N GLY A 40 -7.16 2.87 12.19
CA GLY A 40 -7.59 3.53 13.43
C GLY A 40 -7.81 5.05 13.30
N VAL A 41 -7.20 5.70 12.32
CA VAL A 41 -7.47 7.11 11.99
C VAL A 41 -8.75 7.22 11.16
N TYR A 42 -8.94 6.36 10.17
CA TYR A 42 -10.16 6.31 9.36
C TYR A 42 -11.39 5.97 10.18
N ASP A 43 -11.30 4.98 11.08
CA ASP A 43 -12.37 4.61 12.01
C ASP A 43 -12.73 5.74 12.98
N ARG A 44 -11.77 6.62 13.29
CA ARG A 44 -11.99 7.81 14.12
C ARG A 44 -12.66 8.94 13.34
N LEU A 45 -12.24 9.16 12.09
CA LEU A 45 -12.85 10.14 11.19
C LEU A 45 -14.28 9.75 10.80
N ALA A 46 -14.56 8.46 10.61
CA ALA A 46 -15.87 7.96 10.22
C ALA A 46 -16.94 8.02 11.34
N ARG A 47 -16.53 8.22 12.60
CA ARG A 47 -17.44 8.31 13.77
C ARG A 47 -17.74 9.74 14.21
N LYS A 48 -17.25 10.74 13.49
CA LYS A 48 -17.40 12.17 13.81
C LYS A 48 -18.32 12.82 12.79
#